data_AF-A0A6C0E901-F1
#
_entry.id   AF-A0A6C0E901-F1
#
_cell.length_a   1.000
_cell.length_b   1.000
_cell.length_c   1.000
_cell.angle_alpha   90.00
_cell.angle_beta   90.00
_cell.angle_gamma   90.00
#
_symmetry.space_group_name_H-M   'P 1'
#
loop_
_entity.id
_entity.type
_entity.pdbx_description
1 polymer ?
#
loop_
_entity_poly.entity_id
_entity_poly.type
_entity_poly.pdbx_seq_one_letter_code
_entity_poly.pdbx_strand_id
1 'polypeptide(L)'
;MYYPINLKNIHYVMRNKTSYSYYDESSYGEDSEPYYVRFKIISSSGKQILSDHYNLYDITSIIKFKIVDDQNHTMTYIAHASGYGYINVLEWWKNSGFPLVCNTWILAYASKYGHVAVLEWWKNSGLPLKYDEEVLAWASQDGQVAVLEWWKNSGLKLKYDGQALHYASEGGHINVLEWWKKSGLKLKYGNLALYYASENNHIDVLEWWKNSGLELKYDEHALGSALHIDVLEWWKNSGLELKYDEFAIDHASSSDNAIVVLEWWKNSGLELKYSKDAINCAFDNRRLDVIEWWYYKSGLPIKQ
;
A
#
# COMPACT_ATOMS: atom_id res chain seq x y z
N MET A 1 0.55 4.59 4.60
CA MET A 1 -0.48 5.47 5.22
C MET A 1 -1.86 5.00 4.75
N TYR A 2 -2.56 4.26 5.60
CA TYR A 2 -3.92 3.80 5.38
C TYR A 2 -4.87 5.00 5.21
N TYR A 3 -5.62 5.04 4.10
CA TYR A 3 -6.86 5.81 4.10
C TYR A 3 -7.89 4.98 4.88
N PRO A 4 -8.40 5.46 6.02
CA PRO A 4 -9.53 4.81 6.66
C PRO A 4 -10.74 4.97 5.74
N ILE A 5 -11.22 3.86 5.18
CA ILE A 5 -12.52 3.83 4.51
C ILE A 5 -13.56 3.99 5.60
N ASN A 6 -14.03 5.21 5.71
CA ASN A 6 -15.06 5.64 6.63
C ASN A 6 -16.35 4.85 6.35
N LEU A 7 -17.07 4.44 7.39
CA LEU A 7 -18.41 3.82 7.37
C LEU A 7 -19.52 4.77 6.82
N LYS A 8 -19.20 5.54 5.77
CA LYS A 8 -20.06 6.50 5.06
C LYS A 8 -20.30 6.09 3.60
N ASN A 9 -20.13 4.81 3.23
CA ASN A 9 -20.39 4.31 1.87
C ASN A 9 -21.88 4.09 1.61
N ILE A 10 -22.71 5.10 1.89
CA ILE A 10 -24.08 5.15 1.38
C ILE A 10 -24.10 6.19 0.27
N HIS A 11 -24.10 5.71 -0.97
CA HIS A 11 -24.21 6.56 -2.15
C HIS A 11 -25.65 6.58 -2.63
N TYR A 12 -26.12 7.77 -3.02
CA TYR A 12 -27.51 8.00 -3.40
C TYR A 12 -27.65 8.16 -4.91
N VAL A 13 -28.53 7.37 -5.53
CA VAL A 13 -28.94 7.55 -6.92
C VAL A 13 -30.44 7.86 -6.94
N MET A 14 -30.84 8.92 -7.63
CA MET A 14 -32.24 9.32 -7.77
C MET A 14 -32.79 8.82 -9.10
N ARG A 15 -33.86 8.00 -9.07
CA ARG A 15 -34.56 7.55 -10.29
C ARG A 15 -36.06 7.68 -10.11
N ASN A 16 -36.73 8.37 -11.04
CA ASN A 16 -38.19 8.53 -11.07
C ASN A 16 -38.82 8.99 -9.73
N LYS A 17 -38.16 9.91 -9.01
CA LYS A 17 -38.53 10.39 -7.66
C LYS A 17 -38.38 9.37 -6.52
N THR A 18 -37.72 8.23 -6.76
CA THR A 18 -37.34 7.25 -5.73
C THR A 18 -35.84 7.35 -5.44
N SER A 19 -35.48 7.47 -4.16
CA SER A 19 -34.08 7.46 -3.70
C SER A 19 -33.61 6.02 -3.52
N TYR A 20 -32.47 5.71 -4.14
CA TYR A 20 -31.76 4.44 -3.98
C TYR A 20 -30.50 4.74 -3.19
N SER A 21 -30.27 4.01 -2.11
CA SER A 21 -29.00 4.00 -1.39
C SER A 21 -28.31 2.68 -1.69
N TYR A 22 -27.04 2.66 -2.09
CA TYR A 22 -26.26 1.42 -2.11
C TYR A 22 -25.15 1.47 -1.08
N TYR A 23 -24.79 0.29 -0.59
CA TYR A 23 -23.64 0.09 0.29
C TYR A 23 -22.82 -1.07 -0.23
N ASP A 24 -21.52 -0.95 -0.02
CA ASP A 24 -20.53 -1.98 -0.36
C ASP A 24 -20.63 -3.10 0.69
N GLU A 25 -20.82 -4.34 0.24
CA GLU A 25 -20.81 -5.53 1.11
C GLU A 25 -19.50 -6.32 0.98
N SER A 26 -18.47 -5.80 0.29
CA SER A 26 -17.18 -6.48 0.21
C SER A 26 -16.59 -6.72 1.60
N SER A 27 -16.45 -7.98 1.97
CA SER A 27 -15.52 -8.39 3.01
C SER A 27 -14.13 -8.14 2.46
N TYR A 28 -13.37 -7.25 3.10
CA TYR A 28 -11.97 -6.99 2.79
C TYR A 28 -11.14 -8.26 3.10
N GLY A 29 -11.13 -9.18 2.14
CA GLY A 29 -10.15 -10.23 1.99
C GLY A 29 -9.33 -9.90 0.75
N GLU A 30 -8.02 -10.02 0.87
CA GLU A 30 -7.03 -9.84 -0.18
C GLU A 30 -7.47 -10.45 -1.53
N ASP A 31 -7.22 -9.68 -2.59
CA ASP A 31 -7.13 -10.06 -4.00
C ASP A 31 -8.14 -11.09 -4.53
N SER A 32 -8.99 -10.61 -5.46
CA SER A 32 -9.72 -11.35 -6.52
C SER A 32 -11.25 -11.51 -6.42
N GLU A 33 -11.93 -11.05 -5.36
CA GLU A 33 -13.40 -11.09 -5.38
C GLU A 33 -14.03 -9.90 -6.14
N PRO A 34 -15.05 -10.13 -6.99
CA PRO A 34 -15.75 -9.05 -7.66
C PRO A 34 -16.46 -8.15 -6.64
N TYR A 35 -16.39 -6.83 -6.85
CA TYR A 35 -17.13 -5.88 -6.03
C TYR A 35 -18.62 -6.05 -6.27
N TYR A 36 -19.31 -6.60 -5.28
CA TYR A 36 -20.75 -6.72 -5.26
C TYR A 36 -21.35 -5.55 -4.48
N VAL A 37 -22.37 -4.92 -5.07
CA VAL A 37 -23.21 -3.96 -4.35
C VAL A 37 -24.62 -4.49 -4.18
N ARG A 38 -25.21 -4.11 -3.05
CA ARG A 38 -26.65 -4.18 -2.84
C ARG A 38 -27.25 -2.79 -2.78
N PHE A 39 -28.36 -2.63 -3.47
CA PHE A 39 -29.16 -1.43 -3.43
C PHE A 39 -30.24 -1.61 -2.38
N LYS A 40 -30.24 -0.72 -1.40
CA LYS A 40 -31.33 -0.52 -0.45
C LYS A 40 -32.32 0.47 -1.04
N ILE A 41 -33.52 -0.04 -1.33
CA ILE A 41 -34.67 0.74 -1.80
C ILE A 41 -35.55 1.05 -0.58
N ILE A 42 -35.84 2.33 -0.37
CA ILE A 42 -36.79 2.77 0.66
C ILE A 42 -38.10 3.12 -0.05
N SER A 43 -39.15 2.34 0.21
CA SER A 43 -40.49 2.63 -0.34
C SER A 43 -41.06 3.92 0.26
N SER A 44 -42.07 4.49 -0.40
CA SER A 44 -42.85 5.63 0.14
C SER A 44 -43.55 5.33 1.48
N SER A 45 -43.69 4.05 1.85
CA SER A 45 -44.20 3.60 3.15
C SER A 45 -43.11 3.36 4.20
N GLY A 46 -41.84 3.68 3.91
CA GLY A 46 -40.70 3.47 4.81
C GLY A 46 -40.18 2.03 4.85
N LYS A 47 -40.72 1.12 4.03
CA LYS A 47 -40.26 -0.27 3.94
C LYS A 47 -38.91 -0.32 3.23
N GLN A 48 -37.94 -0.98 3.86
CA GLN A 48 -36.63 -1.20 3.28
C GLN A 48 -36.65 -2.53 2.51
N ILE A 49 -36.24 -2.50 1.24
CA ILE A 49 -36.10 -3.67 0.38
C ILE A 49 -34.66 -3.70 -0.11
N LEU A 50 -33.97 -4.81 0.12
CA LEU A 50 -32.64 -5.06 -0.44
C LEU A 50 -32.79 -5.67 -1.83
N SER A 51 -31.99 -5.21 -2.77
CA SER A 51 -31.89 -5.81 -4.09
C SER A 51 -31.05 -7.10 -4.05
N ASP A 52 -31.07 -7.84 -5.15
CA ASP A 52 -30.05 -8.86 -5.43
C ASP A 52 -28.64 -8.25 -5.44
N HIS A 53 -27.61 -9.09 -5.37
CA HIS A 53 -26.23 -8.65 -5.54
C HIS A 53 -25.96 -8.32 -7.01
N TYR A 54 -25.29 -7.20 -7.26
CA TYR A 54 -24.86 -6.80 -8.59
C TYR A 54 -23.35 -6.69 -8.63
N ASN A 55 -22.72 -7.35 -9.59
CA ASN A 55 -21.30 -7.16 -9.87
C ASN A 55 -21.13 -5.77 -10.50
N LEU A 56 -20.37 -4.89 -9.85
CA LEU A 56 -20.15 -3.52 -10.32
C LEU A 56 -19.41 -3.45 -11.66
N TYR A 57 -18.66 -4.49 -12.04
CA TYR A 57 -17.92 -4.59 -13.30
C TYR A 57 -18.61 -5.47 -14.35
N ASP A 58 -19.86 -5.86 -14.10
CA ASP A 58 -20.73 -6.40 -15.14
C ASP A 58 -21.37 -5.27 -15.95
N ILE A 59 -21.23 -5.34 -17.28
CA ILE A 59 -21.75 -4.33 -18.23
C ILE A 59 -23.26 -4.15 -18.06
N THR A 60 -24.01 -5.21 -17.76
CA THR A 60 -25.46 -5.12 -17.55
C THR A 60 -25.77 -4.26 -16.33
N SER A 61 -25.00 -4.43 -15.26
CA SER A 61 -25.09 -3.63 -14.04
C SER A 61 -24.67 -2.17 -14.28
N ILE A 62 -23.59 -1.91 -15.02
CA ILE A 62 -23.15 -0.56 -15.41
C ILE A 62 -24.28 0.21 -16.10
N ILE A 63 -24.90 -0.41 -17.12
CA ILE A 63 -26.01 0.19 -17.88
C ILE A 63 -27.24 0.38 -17.00
N LYS A 64 -27.59 -0.64 -16.20
CA LYS A 64 -28.79 -0.64 -15.35
C LYS A 64 -28.77 0.49 -14.33
N PHE A 65 -27.61 0.77 -13.74
CA PHE A 65 -27.46 1.74 -12.66
C PHE A 65 -26.89 3.08 -13.11
N LYS A 66 -26.54 3.23 -14.39
CA LYS A 66 -25.93 4.45 -14.95
C LYS A 66 -24.77 4.92 -14.08
N ILE A 67 -23.80 4.05 -13.82
CA ILE A 67 -22.58 4.32 -13.01
C ILE A 67 -21.68 5.43 -13.64
N VAL A 68 -22.17 6.12 -14.66
CA VAL A 68 -21.46 7.05 -15.55
C VAL A 68 -21.67 8.53 -15.19
N ASP A 69 -22.23 8.84 -14.02
CA ASP A 69 -22.86 10.15 -13.75
C ASP A 69 -21.89 11.31 -13.43
N ASP A 70 -20.60 11.06 -13.18
CA ASP A 70 -19.59 12.13 -13.14
C ASP A 70 -18.15 11.70 -13.49
N GLN A 71 -17.32 12.68 -13.85
CA GLN A 71 -15.96 12.47 -14.32
C GLN A 71 -15.01 11.89 -13.26
N ASN A 72 -15.16 12.26 -11.97
CA ASN A 72 -14.24 11.82 -10.93
C ASN A 72 -14.51 10.37 -10.52
N HIS A 73 -15.77 9.97 -10.32
CA HIS A 73 -16.14 8.58 -10.04
C HIS A 73 -15.86 7.68 -11.24
N THR A 74 -16.02 8.19 -12.46
CA THR A 74 -15.62 7.49 -13.69
C THR A 74 -14.13 7.16 -13.69
N MET A 75 -13.26 8.11 -13.29
CA MET A 75 -11.80 7.88 -13.29
C MET A 75 -11.39 6.80 -12.28
N THR A 76 -11.93 6.84 -11.06
CA THR A 76 -11.68 5.81 -10.03
C THR A 76 -12.19 4.45 -10.50
N TYR A 77 -13.37 4.41 -11.11
CA TYR A 77 -13.95 3.18 -11.64
C TYR A 77 -13.08 2.55 -12.73
N ILE A 78 -12.59 3.34 -13.68
CA ILE A 78 -11.68 2.86 -14.74
C ILE A 78 -10.32 2.42 -14.19
N ALA A 79 -9.81 3.11 -13.16
CA ALA A 79 -8.57 2.71 -12.49
C ALA A 79 -8.72 1.34 -11.82
N HIS A 80 -9.82 1.11 -11.10
CA HIS A 80 -10.12 -0.20 -10.53
C HIS A 80 -10.38 -1.27 -11.60
N ALA A 81 -11.13 -0.94 -12.66
CA ALA A 81 -11.33 -1.88 -13.78
C ALA A 81 -10.00 -2.30 -14.41
N SER A 82 -9.04 -1.37 -14.51
CA SER A 82 -7.68 -1.65 -14.98
C SER A 82 -6.87 -2.46 -13.96
N GLY A 83 -7.00 -2.12 -12.67
CA GLY A 83 -6.37 -2.82 -11.55
C GLY A 83 -6.93 -4.20 -11.25
N TYR A 84 -8.09 -4.57 -11.79
CA TYR A 84 -8.68 -5.92 -11.65
C TYR A 84 -8.71 -6.72 -12.95
N GLY A 85 -8.13 -6.19 -14.03
CA GLY A 85 -8.01 -6.94 -15.28
C GLY A 85 -9.27 -6.95 -16.16
N TYR A 86 -10.26 -6.09 -15.90
CA TYR A 86 -11.55 -6.07 -16.61
C TYR A 86 -11.47 -5.39 -17.98
N ILE A 87 -10.73 -5.99 -18.92
CA ILE A 87 -10.58 -5.51 -20.30
C ILE A 87 -11.93 -5.38 -21.01
N ASN A 88 -12.89 -6.26 -20.74
CA ASN A 88 -14.24 -6.19 -21.29
C ASN A 88 -14.97 -4.89 -20.91
N VAL A 89 -14.76 -4.39 -19.70
CA VAL A 89 -15.32 -3.11 -19.23
C VAL A 89 -14.63 -1.94 -19.93
N LEU A 90 -13.29 -1.99 -20.06
CA LEU A 90 -12.53 -0.97 -20.78
C LEU A 90 -12.94 -0.88 -22.26
N GLU A 91 -13.12 -2.03 -22.92
CA GLU A 91 -13.57 -2.13 -24.30
C GLU A 91 -15.00 -1.60 -24.46
N TRP A 92 -15.90 -1.96 -23.55
CA TRP A 92 -17.26 -1.42 -23.56
C TRP A 92 -17.26 0.11 -23.39
N TRP A 93 -16.47 0.63 -22.44
CA TRP A 93 -16.39 2.07 -22.17
C TRP A 93 -15.82 2.85 -23.35
N LYS A 94 -14.82 2.30 -24.04
CA LYS A 94 -14.26 2.89 -25.26
C LYS A 94 -15.31 3.01 -26.38
N ASN A 95 -16.22 2.04 -26.47
CA ASN A 95 -17.24 1.97 -27.51
C ASN A 95 -18.59 2.62 -27.13
N SER A 96 -18.76 3.06 -25.87
CA SER A 96 -20.02 3.64 -25.39
C SER A 96 -20.22 5.11 -25.76
N GLY A 97 -19.17 5.77 -26.30
CA GLY A 97 -19.16 7.21 -26.57
C GLY A 97 -18.88 8.08 -25.33
N PHE A 98 -18.63 7.47 -24.17
CA PHE A 98 -18.20 8.20 -22.97
C PHE A 98 -16.70 8.54 -23.06
N PRO A 99 -16.26 9.69 -22.49
CA PRO A 99 -14.85 10.00 -22.42
C PRO A 99 -14.08 8.91 -21.69
N LEU A 100 -13.02 8.40 -22.31
CA LEU A 100 -12.07 7.47 -21.71
C LEU A 100 -10.69 8.13 -21.71
N VAL A 101 -10.21 8.49 -20.52
CA VAL A 101 -8.95 9.22 -20.34
C VAL A 101 -8.00 8.40 -19.47
N CYS A 102 -6.82 8.07 -20.00
CA CYS A 102 -5.76 7.45 -19.21
C CYS A 102 -5.11 8.51 -18.31
N ASN A 103 -5.19 8.32 -16.99
CA ASN A 103 -4.47 9.11 -16.00
C ASN A 103 -3.34 8.28 -15.38
N THR A 104 -2.55 8.88 -14.50
CA THR A 104 -1.38 8.25 -13.87
C THR A 104 -1.77 7.03 -13.03
N TRP A 105 -2.88 7.10 -12.29
CA TRP A 105 -3.37 6.02 -11.44
C TRP A 105 -3.78 4.78 -12.24
N ILE A 106 -4.40 4.92 -13.41
CA ILE A 106 -4.92 3.79 -14.19
C ILE A 106 -3.84 2.75 -14.51
N LEU A 107 -2.70 3.22 -15.03
CA LEU A 107 -1.59 2.32 -15.36
C LEU A 107 -0.81 1.89 -14.12
N ALA A 108 -0.79 2.71 -13.06
CA ALA A 108 -0.17 2.33 -11.79
C ALA A 108 -0.95 1.19 -11.10
N TYR A 109 -2.29 1.24 -11.07
CA TYR A 109 -3.15 0.17 -10.55
C TYR A 109 -3.00 -1.13 -11.36
N ALA A 110 -3.04 -1.05 -12.69
CA ALA A 110 -2.77 -2.22 -13.53
C ALA A 110 -1.36 -2.80 -13.30
N SER A 111 -0.39 -1.93 -13.00
CA SER A 111 0.98 -2.34 -12.71
C SER A 111 1.14 -2.98 -11.32
N LYS A 112 0.47 -2.42 -10.30
CA LYS A 112 0.43 -2.93 -8.93
C LYS A 112 -0.13 -4.35 -8.85
N TYR A 113 -1.24 -4.60 -9.52
CA TYR A 113 -1.93 -5.89 -9.49
C TYR A 113 -1.53 -6.85 -10.62
N GLY A 114 -0.45 -6.57 -11.36
CA GLY A 114 0.14 -7.55 -12.28
C GLY A 114 -0.56 -7.71 -13.64
N HIS A 115 -1.43 -6.79 -14.05
CA HIS A 115 -2.26 -6.94 -15.25
C HIS A 115 -1.57 -6.48 -16.54
N VAL A 116 -0.59 -7.24 -17.01
CA VAL A 116 0.11 -7.01 -18.28
C VAL A 116 -0.85 -6.90 -19.48
N ALA A 117 -1.92 -7.70 -19.52
CA ALA A 117 -2.89 -7.66 -20.61
C ALA A 117 -3.65 -6.31 -20.67
N VAL A 118 -3.92 -5.70 -19.52
CA VAL A 118 -4.54 -4.36 -19.44
C VAL A 118 -3.57 -3.29 -19.91
N LEU A 119 -2.30 -3.38 -19.50
CA LEU A 119 -1.25 -2.46 -19.97
C LEU A 119 -1.10 -2.52 -21.49
N GLU A 120 -1.11 -3.73 -22.06
CA GLU A 120 -1.07 -3.94 -23.52
C GLU A 120 -2.34 -3.41 -24.21
N TRP A 121 -3.52 -3.59 -23.61
CA TRP A 121 -4.77 -3.01 -24.13
C TRP A 121 -4.71 -1.48 -24.17
N TRP A 122 -4.28 -0.84 -23.08
CA TRP A 122 -4.12 0.62 -23.03
C TRP A 122 -3.13 1.12 -24.08
N LYS A 123 -1.98 0.45 -24.22
CA LYS A 123 -0.98 0.75 -25.24
C LYS A 123 -1.54 0.71 -26.66
N ASN A 124 -2.42 -0.24 -26.95
CA ASN A 124 -3.04 -0.42 -28.27
C ASN A 124 -4.40 0.31 -28.42
N SER A 125 -4.87 1.00 -27.38
CA SER A 125 -6.18 1.65 -27.38
C SER A 125 -6.29 2.82 -28.36
N GLY A 126 -5.17 3.42 -28.75
CA GLY A 126 -5.11 4.66 -29.54
C GLY A 126 -5.33 5.93 -28.69
N LEU A 127 -5.49 5.80 -27.37
CA LEU A 127 -5.66 6.92 -26.46
C LEU A 127 -4.32 7.45 -25.94
N PRO A 128 -4.20 8.75 -25.64
CA PRO A 128 -3.01 9.30 -25.01
C PRO A 128 -2.76 8.66 -23.64
N LEU A 129 -1.55 8.13 -23.42
CA LEU A 129 -1.16 7.52 -22.15
C LEU A 129 -0.52 8.57 -21.23
N LYS A 130 -1.01 8.67 -20.00
CA LYS A 130 -0.40 9.47 -18.94
C LYS A 130 0.02 8.55 -17.80
N TYR A 131 1.31 8.55 -17.49
CA TYR A 131 1.92 7.78 -16.41
C TYR A 131 3.18 8.47 -15.90
N ASP A 132 3.61 8.12 -14.71
CA ASP A 132 4.79 8.58 -13.98
C ASP A 132 5.54 7.38 -13.38
N GLU A 133 6.48 7.64 -12.46
CA GLU A 133 7.30 6.64 -11.78
C GLU A 133 6.50 5.61 -10.97
N GLU A 134 5.26 5.91 -10.57
CA GLU A 134 4.42 5.03 -9.76
C GLU A 134 4.15 3.69 -10.45
N VAL A 135 4.15 3.66 -11.78
CA VAL A 135 3.93 2.40 -12.53
C VAL A 135 5.01 1.36 -12.28
N LEU A 136 6.25 1.79 -12.02
CA LEU A 136 7.35 0.89 -11.67
C LEU A 136 7.51 0.78 -10.15
N ALA A 137 7.18 1.83 -9.40
CA ALA A 137 7.22 1.79 -7.94
C ALA A 137 6.23 0.78 -7.37
N TRP A 138 4.97 0.82 -7.81
CA TRP A 138 3.93 -0.08 -7.30
C TRP A 138 4.05 -1.51 -7.84
N ALA A 139 4.48 -1.66 -9.10
CA ALA A 139 4.85 -2.99 -9.60
C ALA A 139 5.98 -3.60 -8.77
N SER A 140 6.90 -2.77 -8.27
CA SER A 140 7.98 -3.24 -7.41
C SER A 140 7.49 -3.54 -5.99
N GLN A 141 6.58 -2.73 -5.45
CA GLN A 141 5.94 -2.91 -4.14
C GLN A 141 5.18 -4.23 -4.01
N ASP A 142 4.53 -4.67 -5.09
CA ASP A 142 3.64 -5.85 -5.08
C ASP A 142 4.24 -7.03 -5.87
N GLY A 143 5.55 -7.03 -6.13
CA GLY A 143 6.27 -8.22 -6.59
C GLY A 143 6.10 -8.54 -8.08
N GLN A 144 5.62 -7.59 -8.89
CA GLN A 144 5.15 -7.80 -10.26
C GLN A 144 6.27 -7.78 -11.30
N VAL A 145 7.17 -8.77 -11.25
CA VAL A 145 8.30 -8.90 -12.19
C VAL A 145 7.84 -8.94 -13.67
N ALA A 146 6.71 -9.58 -13.98
CA ALA A 146 6.18 -9.63 -15.34
C ALA A 146 5.77 -8.26 -15.88
N VAL A 147 5.25 -7.38 -15.02
CA VAL A 147 4.92 -5.99 -15.35
C VAL A 147 6.18 -5.17 -15.57
N LEU A 148 7.19 -5.32 -14.71
CA LEU A 148 8.49 -4.64 -14.87
C LEU A 148 9.14 -5.01 -16.21
N GLU A 149 9.11 -6.30 -16.57
CA GLU A 149 9.61 -6.77 -17.86
C GLU A 149 8.78 -6.26 -19.04
N TRP A 150 7.45 -6.18 -18.91
CA TRP A 150 6.60 -5.58 -19.93
C TRP A 150 6.94 -4.10 -20.14
N TRP A 151 7.04 -3.30 -19.07
CA TRP A 151 7.39 -1.89 -19.18
C TRP A 151 8.72 -1.70 -19.90
N LYS A 152 9.74 -2.48 -19.52
CA LYS A 152 11.07 -2.47 -20.13
C LYS A 152 11.04 -2.74 -21.64
N ASN A 153 10.16 -3.63 -22.10
CA ASN A 153 10.06 -4.03 -23.51
C ASN A 153 8.94 -3.33 -24.29
N SER A 154 8.11 -2.52 -23.62
CA SER A 154 6.90 -1.92 -24.21
C SER A 154 7.20 -0.90 -25.33
N GLY A 155 8.41 -0.34 -25.37
CA GLY A 155 8.76 0.81 -26.22
C GLY A 155 8.29 2.16 -25.65
N LEU A 156 7.63 2.17 -24.48
CA LEU A 156 7.27 3.38 -23.76
C LEU A 156 8.49 3.95 -23.01
N LYS A 157 8.47 5.26 -22.74
CA LYS A 157 9.54 5.91 -21.98
C LYS A 157 9.51 5.42 -20.53
N LEU A 158 10.56 4.74 -20.09
CA LEU A 158 10.69 4.33 -18.69
C LEU A 158 10.84 5.55 -17.76
N LYS A 159 9.99 5.61 -16.74
CA LYS A 159 10.03 6.61 -15.67
C LYS A 159 10.14 5.85 -14.35
N TYR A 160 11.21 6.11 -13.61
CA TYR A 160 11.45 5.51 -12.30
C TYR A 160 12.46 6.34 -11.51
N ASP A 161 12.38 6.24 -10.20
CA ASP A 161 13.29 6.85 -9.24
C ASP A 161 13.70 5.81 -8.17
N GLY A 162 14.10 6.29 -6.98
CA GLY A 162 14.49 5.42 -5.86
C GLY A 162 13.36 4.58 -5.29
N GLN A 163 12.10 5.03 -5.45
CA GLN A 163 10.93 4.41 -4.82
C GLN A 163 10.74 2.97 -5.29
N ALA A 164 11.14 2.63 -6.51
CA ALA A 164 11.05 1.26 -7.00
C ALA A 164 11.83 0.25 -6.13
N LEU A 165 13.05 0.57 -5.71
CA LEU A 165 13.82 -0.33 -4.85
C LEU A 165 13.45 -0.17 -3.37
N HIS A 166 13.00 1.02 -2.96
CA HIS A 166 12.47 1.25 -1.61
C HIS A 166 11.22 0.41 -1.36
N TYR A 167 10.23 0.49 -2.24
CA TYR A 167 8.99 -0.27 -2.11
C TYR A 167 9.16 -1.76 -2.41
N ALA A 168 10.09 -2.17 -3.27
CA ALA A 168 10.46 -3.60 -3.34
C ALA A 168 10.97 -4.13 -2.00
N SER A 169 11.64 -3.28 -1.22
CA SER A 169 12.13 -3.64 0.11
C SER A 169 11.01 -3.60 1.16
N GLU A 170 10.06 -2.66 1.03
CA GLU A 170 8.83 -2.58 1.83
C GLU A 170 7.93 -3.81 1.64
N GLY A 171 7.78 -4.32 0.42
CA GLY A 171 6.95 -5.50 0.12
C GLY A 171 7.67 -6.85 0.28
N GLY A 172 8.95 -6.87 0.68
CA GLY A 172 9.67 -8.12 0.88
C GLY A 172 10.07 -8.84 -0.42
N HIS A 173 10.16 -8.14 -1.55
CA HIS A 173 10.23 -8.75 -2.87
C HIS A 173 11.67 -8.88 -3.42
N ILE A 174 12.40 -9.89 -2.95
CA ILE A 174 13.76 -10.21 -3.42
C ILE A 174 13.81 -10.48 -4.93
N ASN A 175 12.79 -11.12 -5.50
CA ASN A 175 12.69 -11.39 -6.94
C ASN A 175 12.67 -10.09 -7.77
N VAL A 176 12.03 -9.03 -7.27
CA VAL A 176 12.02 -7.70 -7.88
C VAL A 176 13.38 -7.02 -7.74
N LEU A 177 14.00 -7.07 -6.56
CA LEU A 177 15.34 -6.53 -6.34
C LEU A 177 16.38 -7.19 -7.26
N GLU A 178 16.31 -8.51 -7.42
CA GLU A 178 17.11 -9.29 -8.36
C GLU A 178 16.84 -8.90 -9.82
N TRP A 179 15.57 -8.68 -10.20
CA TRP A 179 15.22 -8.19 -11.53
C TRP A 179 15.84 -6.83 -11.78
N TRP A 180 15.71 -5.88 -10.86
CA TRP A 180 16.32 -4.55 -10.98
C TRP A 180 17.83 -4.65 -11.17
N LYS A 181 18.51 -5.44 -10.34
CA LYS A 181 19.95 -5.68 -10.43
C LYS A 181 20.39 -6.26 -11.78
N LYS A 182 19.58 -7.14 -12.38
CA LYS A 182 19.85 -7.79 -13.68
C LYS A 182 19.32 -7.01 -14.89
N SER A 183 18.48 -6.01 -14.67
CA SER A 183 17.73 -5.32 -15.73
C SER A 183 18.62 -4.56 -16.72
N GLY A 184 19.83 -4.16 -16.31
CA GLY A 184 20.70 -3.23 -17.05
C GLY A 184 20.32 -1.75 -16.88
N LEU A 185 19.29 -1.45 -16.07
CA LEU A 185 18.90 -0.08 -15.73
C LEU A 185 19.81 0.49 -14.63
N LYS A 186 19.95 1.81 -14.58
CA LYS A 186 20.69 2.48 -13.51
C LYS A 186 19.93 2.30 -12.20
N LEU A 187 20.52 1.63 -11.23
CA LEU A 187 19.94 1.49 -9.90
C LEU A 187 19.90 2.86 -9.19
N LYS A 188 18.72 3.21 -8.68
CA LYS A 188 18.47 4.39 -7.86
C LYS A 188 17.90 3.90 -6.54
N TYR A 189 18.53 4.25 -5.43
CA TYR A 189 18.10 3.90 -4.08
C TYR A 189 18.86 4.76 -3.06
N GLY A 190 18.40 4.70 -1.82
CA GLY A 190 18.89 5.47 -0.68
C GLY A 190 18.60 4.74 0.63
N ASN A 191 18.70 5.46 1.75
CA ASN A 191 18.50 4.96 3.11
C ASN A 191 17.14 4.28 3.36
N LEU A 192 16.09 4.66 2.63
CA LEU A 192 14.74 4.10 2.83
C LEU A 192 14.61 2.60 2.54
N ALA A 193 15.55 1.98 1.79
CA ALA A 193 15.45 0.54 1.48
C ALA A 193 15.57 -0.33 2.74
N LEU A 194 16.58 -0.08 3.58
CA LEU A 194 16.76 -0.82 4.84
C LEU A 194 15.76 -0.38 5.89
N TYR A 195 15.33 0.89 5.89
CA TYR A 195 14.23 1.37 6.74
C TYR A 195 12.96 0.55 6.52
N TYR A 196 12.47 0.47 5.27
CA TYR A 196 11.22 -0.23 5.01
C TYR A 196 11.32 -1.75 5.23
N ALA A 197 12.47 -2.35 4.92
CA ALA A 197 12.69 -3.76 5.20
C ALA A 197 12.70 -4.06 6.71
N SER A 198 13.28 -3.18 7.53
CA SER A 198 13.26 -3.30 8.99
C SER A 198 11.85 -3.12 9.58
N GLU A 199 11.14 -2.09 9.11
CA GLU A 199 9.79 -1.77 9.56
C GLU A 199 8.80 -2.91 9.28
N ASN A 200 8.93 -3.57 8.13
CA ASN A 200 7.98 -4.59 7.65
C ASN A 200 8.45 -6.05 7.89
N ASN A 201 9.43 -6.27 8.77
CA ASN A 201 9.92 -7.62 9.12
C ASN A 201 10.51 -8.43 7.96
N HIS A 202 11.17 -7.77 6.99
CA HIS A 202 11.76 -8.42 5.82
C HIS A 202 13.25 -8.69 6.01
N ILE A 203 13.57 -9.62 6.91
CA ILE A 203 14.96 -10.02 7.22
C ILE A 203 15.68 -10.60 5.99
N ASP A 204 14.94 -11.31 5.15
CA ASP A 204 15.44 -11.85 3.88
C ASP A 204 15.86 -10.75 2.91
N VAL A 205 15.12 -9.63 2.85
CA VAL A 205 15.51 -8.43 2.10
C VAL A 205 16.73 -7.74 2.72
N LEU A 206 16.79 -7.62 4.05
CA LEU A 206 17.97 -7.08 4.73
C LEU A 206 19.23 -7.90 4.42
N GLU A 207 19.12 -9.23 4.46
CA GLU A 207 20.19 -10.16 4.10
C GLU A 207 20.54 -10.07 2.62
N TRP A 208 19.54 -9.89 1.74
CA TRP A 208 19.77 -9.65 0.32
C TRP A 208 20.59 -8.39 0.10
N TRP A 209 20.19 -7.25 0.69
CA TRP A 209 20.93 -5.99 0.57
C TRP A 209 22.37 -6.14 1.02
N LYS A 210 22.58 -6.76 2.19
CA LYS A 210 23.91 -7.03 2.76
C LYS A 210 24.80 -7.86 1.83
N ASN A 211 24.24 -8.85 1.13
CA ASN A 211 24.98 -9.75 0.24
C ASN A 211 24.94 -9.34 -1.24
N SER A 212 24.21 -8.28 -1.60
CA SER A 212 23.98 -7.88 -2.98
C SER A 212 25.23 -7.37 -3.69
N GLY A 213 26.25 -6.93 -2.94
CA GLY A 213 27.41 -6.20 -3.46
C GLY A 213 27.11 -4.73 -3.81
N LEU A 214 25.91 -4.24 -3.49
CA LEU A 214 25.54 -2.82 -3.60
C LEU A 214 26.02 -2.05 -2.37
N GLU A 215 26.17 -0.74 -2.51
CA GLU A 215 26.48 0.14 -1.39
C GLU A 215 25.33 0.15 -0.38
N LEU A 216 25.60 -0.21 0.88
CA LEU A 216 24.59 -0.13 1.93
C LEU A 216 24.44 1.32 2.40
N LYS A 217 23.31 1.93 2.03
CA LYS A 217 22.92 3.27 2.47
C LYS A 217 21.89 3.13 3.57
N TYR A 218 22.22 3.58 4.77
CA TYR A 218 21.31 3.62 5.92
C TYR A 218 21.80 4.60 6.98
N ASP A 219 20.85 5.10 7.76
CA ASP A 219 21.02 5.98 8.91
C ASP A 219 20.33 5.37 10.15
N GLU A 220 20.21 6.15 11.22
CA GLU A 220 19.58 5.77 12.49
C GLU A 220 18.16 5.20 12.36
N HIS A 221 17.40 5.60 11.33
CA HIS A 221 16.02 5.15 11.17
C HIS A 221 15.94 3.69 10.72
N ALA A 222 17.00 3.13 10.12
CA ALA A 222 16.98 1.76 9.65
C ALA A 222 16.89 0.74 10.79
N LEU A 223 17.59 0.97 11.91
CA LEU A 223 17.40 0.19 13.14
C LEU A 223 16.25 0.78 13.97
N GLY A 224 16.08 2.10 14.00
CA GLY A 224 15.07 2.75 14.83
C GLY A 224 13.61 2.41 14.46
N SER A 225 13.36 2.02 13.22
CA SER A 225 12.04 1.54 12.75
C SER A 225 11.77 0.06 13.05
N ALA A 226 12.76 -0.69 13.54
CA ALA A 226 12.60 -2.12 13.79
C ALA A 226 11.70 -2.37 15.01
N LEU A 227 10.46 -2.79 14.75
CA LEU A 227 9.50 -3.19 15.79
C LEU A 227 9.42 -4.71 15.95
N HIS A 228 10.14 -5.49 15.16
CA HIS A 228 10.14 -6.95 15.22
C HIS A 228 11.41 -7.47 15.91
N ILE A 229 11.26 -8.37 16.89
CA ILE A 229 12.39 -8.93 17.63
C ILE A 229 13.39 -9.61 16.71
N ASP A 230 12.91 -10.33 15.70
CA ASP A 230 13.78 -11.02 14.75
C ASP A 230 14.62 -10.04 13.92
N VAL A 231 14.08 -8.87 13.55
CA VAL A 231 14.81 -7.80 12.87
C VAL A 231 15.83 -7.16 13.80
N LEU A 232 15.46 -6.90 15.06
CA LEU A 232 16.37 -6.34 16.07
C LEU A 232 17.56 -7.28 16.34
N GLU A 233 17.30 -8.58 16.45
CA GLU A 233 18.34 -9.61 16.54
C GLU A 233 19.17 -9.68 15.25
N TRP A 234 18.56 -9.57 14.07
CA TRP A 234 19.30 -9.51 12.82
C TRP A 234 20.27 -8.32 12.83
N TRP A 235 19.81 -7.11 13.17
CA TRP A 235 20.68 -5.93 13.25
C TRP A 235 21.84 -6.15 14.21
N LYS A 236 21.55 -6.62 15.43
CA LYS A 236 22.55 -6.90 16.47
C LYS A 236 23.61 -7.91 16.01
N ASN A 237 23.22 -8.90 15.22
CA ASN A 237 24.10 -9.98 14.75
C ASN A 237 24.64 -9.75 13.32
N SER A 238 24.20 -8.69 12.63
CA SER A 238 24.52 -8.44 11.21
C SER A 238 25.99 -8.09 10.97
N GLY A 239 26.68 -7.57 11.98
CA GLY A 239 28.01 -6.96 11.86
C GLY A 239 28.00 -5.54 11.26
N LEU A 240 26.82 -4.96 11.01
CA LEU A 240 26.67 -3.56 10.62
C LEU A 240 26.82 -2.63 11.82
N GLU A 241 27.15 -1.37 11.55
CA GLU A 241 27.18 -0.34 12.59
C GLU A 241 25.75 -0.09 13.09
N LEU A 242 25.54 -0.21 14.40
CA LEU A 242 24.24 0.04 15.02
C LEU A 242 24.02 1.54 15.20
N LYS A 243 23.48 2.18 14.16
CA LYS A 243 23.05 3.58 14.20
C LYS A 243 21.63 3.65 14.74
N TYR A 244 21.43 4.38 15.84
CA TYR A 244 20.12 4.66 16.40
C TYR A 244 20.19 5.86 17.35
N ASP A 245 19.09 6.57 17.48
CA ASP A 245 18.88 7.70 18.37
C ASP A 245 17.59 7.52 19.20
N GLU A 246 17.03 8.61 19.73
CA GLU A 246 15.82 8.56 20.54
C GLU A 246 14.58 8.05 19.77
N PHE A 247 14.58 8.17 18.44
CA PHE A 247 13.49 7.68 17.60
C PHE A 247 13.20 6.19 17.84
N ALA A 248 14.23 5.38 18.07
CA ALA A 248 14.07 3.93 18.25
C ALA A 248 13.14 3.57 19.43
N ILE A 249 13.37 4.18 20.59
CA ILE A 249 12.59 3.89 21.81
C ILE A 249 11.26 4.64 21.80
N ASP A 250 11.24 5.85 21.25
CA ASP A 250 10.01 6.64 21.09
C ASP A 250 9.02 5.92 20.18
N HIS A 251 9.50 5.45 19.02
CA HIS A 251 8.72 4.69 18.06
C HIS A 251 8.26 3.35 18.66
N ALA A 252 9.17 2.59 19.29
CA ALA A 252 8.83 1.35 20.00
C ALA A 252 7.71 1.56 21.01
N SER A 253 7.74 2.65 21.79
CA SER A 253 6.71 2.93 22.81
C SER A 253 5.33 3.23 22.23
N SER A 254 5.26 3.72 20.99
CA SER A 254 4.01 4.00 20.28
C SER A 254 3.41 2.79 19.54
N SER A 255 4.18 1.71 19.40
CA SER A 255 3.79 0.52 18.65
C SER A 255 2.78 -0.36 19.40
N ASP A 256 2.05 -1.20 18.67
CA ASP A 256 1.14 -2.16 19.28
C ASP A 256 1.87 -3.22 20.12
N ASN A 257 3.10 -3.58 19.73
CA ASN A 257 3.95 -4.55 20.41
C ASN A 257 4.99 -3.93 21.35
N ALA A 258 4.76 -2.68 21.79
CA ALA A 258 5.68 -1.87 22.58
C ALA A 258 6.37 -2.61 23.74
N ILE A 259 5.62 -3.35 24.57
CA ILE A 259 6.19 -4.02 25.75
C ILE A 259 7.28 -5.02 25.37
N VAL A 260 7.08 -5.78 24.31
CA VAL A 260 8.03 -6.80 23.86
C VAL A 260 9.28 -6.14 23.31
N VAL A 261 9.13 -5.09 22.51
CA VAL A 261 10.23 -4.34 21.91
C VAL A 261 11.04 -3.57 22.97
N LEU A 262 10.37 -2.93 23.92
CA LEU A 262 11.00 -2.20 25.02
C LEU A 262 11.77 -3.14 25.96
N GLU A 263 11.24 -4.32 26.26
CA GLU A 263 11.99 -5.34 27.00
C GLU A 263 13.21 -5.83 26.22
N TRP A 264 13.11 -6.00 24.89
CA TRP A 264 14.27 -6.32 24.08
C TRP A 264 15.34 -5.24 24.18
N TRP A 265 14.97 -3.97 23.98
CA TRP A 265 15.91 -2.85 24.09
C TRP A 265 16.57 -2.81 25.48
N LYS A 266 15.77 -2.96 26.55
CA LYS A 266 16.28 -3.00 27.93
C LYS A 266 17.27 -4.14 28.18
N ASN A 267 17.03 -5.31 27.59
CA ASN A 267 17.88 -6.50 27.75
C ASN A 267 18.99 -6.61 26.69
N SER A 268 19.01 -5.72 25.68
CA SER A 268 19.93 -5.79 24.55
C SER A 268 21.38 -5.49 24.93
N GLY A 269 21.60 -4.72 26.01
CA GLY A 269 22.88 -4.14 26.39
C GLY A 269 23.21 -2.82 25.68
N LEU A 270 22.32 -2.33 24.81
CA LEU A 270 22.44 -1.04 24.14
C LEU A 270 22.00 0.11 25.05
N GLU A 271 22.56 1.30 24.84
CA GLU A 271 22.13 2.51 25.53
C GLU A 271 20.67 2.82 25.17
N LEU A 272 19.81 3.03 26.17
CA LEU A 272 18.41 3.42 25.98
C LEU A 272 18.33 4.93 25.77
N LYS A 273 18.25 5.34 24.50
CA LYS A 273 18.03 6.74 24.08
C LYS A 273 16.54 6.94 23.84
N TYR A 274 15.92 7.88 24.54
CA TYR A 274 14.48 8.14 24.46
C TYR A 274 14.21 9.61 24.75
N SER A 275 13.14 10.17 24.21
CA SER A 275 12.69 11.52 24.53
C SER A 275 11.49 11.45 25.50
N LYS A 276 10.83 12.59 25.73
CA LYS A 276 9.54 12.60 26.44
C LYS A 276 8.41 11.94 25.62
N ASP A 277 8.59 11.84 24.30
CA ASP A 277 7.56 11.30 23.39
C ASP A 277 7.35 9.80 23.57
N ALA A 278 8.37 9.06 24.02
CA ALA A 278 8.23 7.67 24.46
C ALA A 278 7.09 7.45 25.48
N ILE A 279 6.74 8.46 26.28
CA ILE A 279 5.69 8.35 27.30
C ILE A 279 4.44 9.14 26.90
N ASN A 280 4.61 10.31 26.25
CA ASN A 280 3.48 11.15 25.83
C ASN A 280 2.51 10.38 24.94
N CYS A 281 3.03 9.63 23.95
CA CYS A 281 2.19 8.84 23.05
C CYS A 281 1.39 7.77 23.80
N ALA A 282 1.92 7.21 24.89
CA ALA A 282 1.21 6.23 25.70
C ALA A 282 0.03 6.85 26.46
N PHE A 283 0.19 8.09 26.97
CA PHE A 283 -0.92 8.84 27.59
C PHE A 283 -2.00 9.22 26.58
N ASP A 284 -1.60 9.77 25.42
CA ASP A 284 -2.54 10.19 24.37
C ASP A 284 -3.39 9.02 23.86
N ASN A 285 -2.77 7.85 23.70
CA ASN A 285 -3.44 6.63 23.24
C ASN A 285 -3.99 5.75 24.37
N ARG A 286 -3.92 6.20 25.64
CA ARG A 286 -4.38 5.47 26.84
C ARG A 286 -3.82 4.05 26.96
N ARG A 287 -2.55 3.89 26.59
CA ARG A 287 -1.79 2.64 26.66
C ARG A 287 -1.27 2.40 28.09
N LEU A 288 -2.15 1.89 28.96
CA LEU A 288 -1.84 1.64 30.37
C LEU A 288 -0.67 0.66 30.53
N ASP A 289 -0.56 -0.34 29.65
CA ASP A 289 0.54 -1.28 29.59
C ASP A 289 1.90 -0.57 29.44
N VAL A 290 2.00 0.37 28.51
CA VAL A 290 3.23 1.14 28.24
C VAL A 290 3.53 2.13 29.36
N ILE A 291 2.50 2.79 29.91
CA ILE A 291 2.65 3.67 31.09
C ILE A 291 3.19 2.89 32.28
N GLU A 292 2.60 1.74 32.61
CA GLU A 292 3.05 0.89 33.72
C GLU A 292 4.49 0.41 33.52
N TRP A 293 4.85 0.07 32.27
CA TRP A 293 6.22 -0.30 31.95
C TRP A 293 7.19 0.84 32.26
N TRP A 294 6.90 2.06 31.79
CA TRP A 294 7.75 3.23 32.03
C TRP A 294 7.89 3.57 33.52
N TYR A 295 6.78 3.60 34.27
CA TYR A 295 6.79 4.01 35.68
C TYR A 295 7.31 2.95 36.65
N TYR A 296 7.10 1.66 36.36
CA TYR A 296 7.35 0.59 37.34
C TYR A 296 8.36 -0.46 36.89
N LYS A 297 8.61 -0.61 35.58
CA LYS A 297 9.47 -1.70 35.05
C LYS A 297 10.75 -1.20 34.38
N SER A 298 10.73 -0.01 33.79
CA SER A 298 11.87 0.51 33.00
C SER A 298 13.12 0.73 33.87
N GLY A 299 12.93 1.23 35.10
CA GLY A 299 14.02 1.72 35.95
C GLY A 299 14.65 3.02 35.44
N LEU A 300 14.02 3.69 34.46
CA LEU A 300 14.52 4.89 33.81
C LEU A 300 13.85 6.16 34.36
N PRO A 301 14.55 7.31 34.37
CA PRO A 301 13.92 8.58 34.73
C PRO A 301 12.90 9.01 33.67
N ILE A 302 11.75 9.50 34.13
CA ILE A 302 10.70 10.06 33.29
C ILE A 302 11.13 11.46 32.83
N LYS A 303 11.25 11.67 31.50
CA LYS A 303 11.55 12.98 30.91
C LYS A 303 10.27 13.82 30.84
N GLN A 304 10.36 15.11 31.18
CA GLN A 304 9.26 16.09 31.13
C GLN A 304 9.33 16.91 29.84
#